data_AF-A0A9D5IDJ4-F1
#
_entry.id   AF-A0A9D5IDJ4-F1
#
_cell.length_a   1.000
_cell.length_b   1.000
_cell.length_c   1.000
_cell.angle_alpha   90.00
_cell.angle_beta   90.00
_cell.angle_gamma   90.00
#
_symmetry.space_group_name_H-M   'P 1'
#
loop_
_entity.id
_entity.type
_entity.pdbx_description
1 polymer ?
#
loop_
_entity_poly.entity_id
_entity_poly.type
_entity_poly.pdbx_seq_one_letter_code
_entity_poly.pdbx_strand_id
1 'polypeptide(L)'
;MTQSIVLTELADLGRYRDEFAADPDPVQPAVAPVVPPDADPDALIQAISRAARELQRLNDSDASARREAEDILTHYRRLEADAKRLRVLVAEATTVFTGAGTLRERAFLPESQSQAEQLATGAAAVVTIARNRLEAVTAQMAVLEERDDLSRLLAEGRAVEETRQREERALAAIERAEVLASEHKLNEALRLLGSHLKENPNMPAVASSYDTIARRAHAVKTLEVERALAEARRLHRREPTRAAEVLGALDLARMPAVLVRDVYGCWLHACRRLGLVDAVHYSPGAGRGAVLVPDNNSRLKVVAAIGLPSWRPGRCFAVKALKGARPLA
;
A
#
# COMPACT_ATOMS: atom_id res chain seq x y z
N MET A 1 -15.46 8.06 -15.20
CA MET A 1 -14.87 7.36 -16.38
C MET A 1 -13.42 7.83 -16.50
N THR A 2 -12.46 7.02 -16.11
CA THR A 2 -11.03 7.36 -16.14
C THR A 2 -10.42 6.88 -17.45
N GLN A 3 -10.12 7.80 -18.37
CA GLN A 3 -9.37 7.48 -19.59
C GLN A 3 -7.89 7.35 -19.26
N SER A 4 -7.28 6.21 -19.59
CA SER A 4 -5.85 6.00 -19.44
C SER A 4 -5.11 6.58 -20.64
N ILE A 5 -4.35 7.66 -20.44
CA ILE A 5 -3.45 8.24 -21.45
C ILE A 5 -2.09 7.54 -21.31
N VAL A 6 -1.60 6.95 -22.40
CA VAL A 6 -0.27 6.32 -22.47
C VAL A 6 0.64 7.25 -23.26
N LEU A 7 1.62 7.83 -22.58
CA LEU A 7 2.61 8.71 -23.21
C LEU A 7 3.78 7.87 -23.73
N THR A 8 4.11 8.03 -25.01
CA THR A 8 5.19 7.30 -25.68
C THR A 8 6.50 8.08 -25.68
N GLU A 9 6.47 9.40 -25.64
CA GLU A 9 7.66 10.26 -25.60
C GLU A 9 7.54 11.37 -24.54
N LEU A 10 8.69 11.82 -24.03
CA LEU A 10 8.75 12.85 -22.98
C LEU A 10 8.21 14.22 -23.46
N ALA A 11 8.21 14.46 -24.78
CA ALA A 11 7.64 15.66 -25.39
C ALA A 11 6.10 15.67 -25.33
N ASP A 12 5.45 14.50 -25.23
CA ASP A 12 3.99 14.39 -25.18
C ASP A 12 3.40 14.93 -23.87
N LEU A 13 4.22 15.03 -22.80
CA LEU A 13 3.84 15.66 -21.53
C LEU A 13 3.43 17.12 -21.70
N GLY A 14 4.02 17.85 -22.65
CA GLY A 14 3.70 19.25 -22.89
C GLY A 14 2.26 19.49 -23.31
N ARG A 15 1.60 18.49 -23.92
CA ARG A 15 0.21 18.60 -24.41
C ARG A 15 -0.84 18.41 -23.31
N TYR A 16 -0.46 17.81 -22.19
CA TYR A 16 -1.34 17.53 -21.06
C TYR A 16 -1.02 18.39 -19.84
N ARG A 17 -0.13 19.38 -19.99
CA ARG A 17 0.31 20.30 -18.92
C ARG A 17 -0.86 20.92 -18.16
N ASP A 18 -1.96 21.22 -18.85
CA ASP A 18 -3.12 21.90 -18.28
C ASP A 18 -4.17 20.93 -17.70
N GLU A 19 -4.00 19.61 -17.89
CA GLU A 19 -4.90 18.57 -17.35
C GLU A 19 -4.43 18.00 -16.01
N PHE A 20 -3.17 18.24 -15.63
CA PHE A 20 -2.70 17.94 -14.28
C PHE A 20 -3.23 19.02 -13.34
N ALA A 21 -3.82 18.60 -12.21
CA ALA A 21 -4.14 19.52 -11.13
C ALA A 21 -2.90 20.38 -10.87
N ALA A 22 -3.07 21.70 -10.93
CA ALA A 22 -2.02 22.64 -10.57
C ALA A 22 -1.39 22.13 -9.26
N ASP A 23 -0.06 22.09 -9.22
CA ASP A 23 0.65 21.89 -7.95
C ASP A 23 -0.06 22.75 -6.90
N PRO A 24 -0.33 22.23 -5.68
CA PRO A 24 -0.82 23.09 -4.62
C PRO A 24 0.09 24.30 -4.61
N ASP A 25 -0.50 25.51 -4.74
CA ASP A 25 0.23 26.76 -4.94
C ASP A 25 1.52 26.67 -4.12
N PRO A 26 2.71 26.70 -4.76
CA PRO A 26 3.95 26.64 -4.01
C PRO A 26 3.82 27.70 -2.94
N VAL A 27 3.85 27.27 -1.68
CA VAL A 27 3.74 28.16 -0.50
C VAL A 27 4.53 29.39 -0.87
N GLN A 28 3.83 30.49 -1.17
CA GLN A 28 4.47 31.64 -1.79
C GLN A 28 5.64 31.95 -0.87
N PRO A 29 6.90 31.86 -1.34
CA PRO A 29 8.01 32.27 -0.51
C PRO A 29 7.68 33.70 -0.13
N ALA A 30 7.58 33.97 1.17
CA ALA A 30 7.22 35.27 1.69
C ALA A 30 7.99 36.30 0.87
N VAL A 31 7.25 37.16 0.15
CA VAL A 31 7.83 38.12 -0.80
C VAL A 31 8.97 38.81 -0.08
N ALA A 32 10.20 38.55 -0.53
CA ALA A 32 11.38 39.12 0.11
C ALA A 32 11.20 40.63 0.08
N PRO A 33 11.17 41.32 1.23
CA PRO A 33 10.95 42.75 1.25
C PRO A 33 12.06 43.40 0.40
N VAL A 34 11.66 44.20 -0.58
CA VAL A 34 12.57 44.99 -1.41
C VAL A 34 13.30 45.95 -0.49
N VAL A 35 14.55 45.64 -0.14
CA VAL A 35 15.40 46.51 0.67
C VAL A 35 15.78 47.72 -0.19
N PRO A 36 15.46 48.96 0.24
CA PRO A 36 15.87 50.16 -0.50
C PRO A 36 17.40 50.17 -0.68
N PRO A 37 17.93 50.57 -1.84
CA PRO A 37 19.38 50.59 -2.09
C PRO A 37 20.16 51.55 -1.17
N ASP A 38 19.45 52.49 -0.52
CA ASP A 38 20.01 53.45 0.44
C ASP A 38 19.79 53.05 1.92
N ALA A 39 19.44 51.79 2.19
CA ALA A 39 19.23 51.32 3.55
C ALA A 39 20.55 51.28 4.33
N ASP A 40 20.61 52.03 5.43
CA ASP A 40 21.74 52.04 6.37
C ASP A 40 22.02 50.61 6.88
N PRO A 41 23.21 50.03 6.61
CA PRO A 41 23.57 48.69 7.08
C PRO A 41 23.43 48.52 8.59
N ASP A 42 23.71 49.55 9.38
CA ASP A 42 23.59 49.49 10.84
C ASP A 42 22.11 49.40 11.27
N ALA A 43 21.22 50.11 10.56
CA ALA A 43 19.77 50.01 10.77
C ALA A 43 19.23 48.61 10.42
N LEU A 44 19.76 47.97 9.36
CA LEU A 44 19.41 46.60 8.99
C LEU A 44 19.92 45.58 10.02
N ILE A 45 21.15 45.71 10.51
CA ILE A 45 21.70 44.86 11.57
C ILE A 45 20.88 45.00 12.86
N GLN A 46 20.47 46.22 13.22
CA GLN A 46 19.61 46.46 14.37
C GLN A 46 18.21 45.86 14.18
N ALA A 47 17.63 45.95 12.98
CA ALA A 47 16.34 45.34 12.66
C ALA A 47 16.39 43.81 12.75
N ILE A 48 17.42 43.16 12.19
CA ILE A 48 17.62 41.71 12.29
C ILE A 48 17.85 41.31 13.75
N SER A 49 18.66 42.06 14.50
CA SER A 49 18.91 41.78 15.92
C SER A 49 17.66 41.94 16.79
N ARG A 50 16.73 42.85 16.41
CA ARG A 50 15.43 43.00 17.05
C ARG A 50 14.50 41.85 16.68
N ALA A 51 14.43 41.47 15.41
CA ALA A 51 13.64 40.36 14.93
C ALA A 51 14.09 39.03 15.54
N ALA A 52 15.40 38.78 15.65
CA ALA A 52 15.95 37.59 16.31
C ALA A 52 15.58 37.54 17.80
N ARG A 53 15.65 38.68 18.51
CA ARG A 53 15.20 38.77 19.91
C ARG A 53 13.70 38.52 20.05
N GLU A 54 12.89 39.01 19.13
CA GLU A 54 11.45 38.79 19.14
C GLU A 54 11.09 37.33 18.83
N LEU A 55 11.75 36.72 17.84
CA LEU A 55 11.62 35.29 17.55
C LEU A 55 12.02 34.43 18.76
N GLN A 56 13.09 34.79 19.46
CA GLN A 56 13.49 34.09 20.68
C GLN A 56 12.40 34.19 21.77
N ARG A 57 11.84 35.38 21.99
CA ARG A 57 10.74 35.56 22.96
C ARG A 57 9.50 34.77 22.59
N LEU A 58 9.12 34.74 21.31
CA LEU A 58 7.99 33.95 20.82
C LEU A 58 8.25 32.46 21.02
N ASN A 59 9.45 31.98 20.74
CA ASN A 59 9.84 30.58 20.95
C ASN A 59 9.84 30.20 22.45
N ASP A 60 10.33 31.09 23.32
CA ASP A 60 10.30 30.87 24.77
C ASP A 60 8.86 30.85 25.31
N SER A 61 7.99 31.73 24.79
CA SER A 61 6.56 31.76 25.13
C SER A 61 5.83 30.50 24.65
N ASP A 62 6.10 30.04 23.42
CA ASP A 62 5.52 28.81 22.86
C ASP A 62 5.99 27.57 23.64
N ALA A 63 7.28 27.50 23.97
CA ALA A 63 7.82 26.43 24.80
C ALA A 63 7.19 26.40 26.21
N SER A 64 6.90 27.56 26.81
CA SER A 64 6.19 27.63 28.08
C SER A 64 4.74 27.13 27.95
N ALA A 65 4.02 27.61 26.93
CA ALA A 65 2.64 27.19 26.67
C ALA A 65 2.55 25.67 26.41
N ARG A 66 3.53 25.11 25.69
CA ARG A 66 3.62 23.66 25.45
C ARG A 66 3.82 22.87 26.74
N ARG A 67 4.68 23.32 27.65
CA ARG A 67 4.88 22.65 28.96
C ARG A 67 3.61 22.67 29.80
N GLU A 68 2.91 23.80 29.85
CA GLU A 68 1.62 23.89 30.55
C GLU A 68 0.57 22.94 29.95
N ALA A 69 0.51 22.85 28.62
CA ALA A 69 -0.37 21.92 27.92
C ALA A 69 0.01 20.45 28.18
N GLU A 70 1.29 20.13 28.30
CA GLU A 70 1.79 18.80 28.66
C GLU A 70 1.45 18.41 30.12
N ASP A 71 1.50 19.38 31.04
CA ASP A 71 1.06 19.19 32.43
C ASP A 71 -0.46 18.94 32.49
N ILE A 72 -1.24 19.68 31.71
CA ILE A 72 -2.69 19.48 31.55
C ILE A 72 -2.98 18.10 30.97
N LEU A 73 -2.25 17.68 29.93
CA LEU A 73 -2.39 16.34 29.33
C LEU A 73 -2.08 15.24 30.36
N THR A 74 -1.05 15.44 31.19
CA THR A 74 -0.70 14.51 32.27
C THR A 74 -1.81 14.43 33.31
N HIS A 75 -2.41 15.57 33.68
CA HIS A 75 -3.56 15.61 34.56
C HIS A 75 -4.78 14.91 33.96
N TYR A 76 -5.10 15.19 32.69
CA TYR A 76 -6.18 14.56 31.94
C TYR A 76 -6.03 13.03 31.91
N ARG A 77 -4.83 12.51 31.61
CA ARG A 77 -4.55 11.06 31.62
C ARG A 77 -4.76 10.41 32.98
N ARG A 78 -4.45 11.12 34.08
CA ARG A 78 -4.74 10.65 35.45
C ARG A 78 -6.24 10.57 35.69
N LEU A 79 -6.99 11.59 35.30
CA LEU A 79 -8.46 11.58 35.40
C LEU A 79 -9.08 10.45 34.57
N GLU A 80 -8.55 10.18 33.37
CA GLU A 80 -9.00 9.07 32.53
C GLU A 80 -8.77 7.71 33.22
N ALA A 81 -7.60 7.52 33.83
CA ALA A 81 -7.29 6.31 34.59
C ALA A 81 -8.19 6.17 35.84
N ASP A 82 -8.48 7.26 36.54
CA ASP A 82 -9.40 7.30 37.68
C ASP A 82 -10.83 6.95 37.26
N ALA A 83 -11.32 7.52 36.15
CA ALA A 83 -12.63 7.21 35.59
C ALA A 83 -12.74 5.72 35.22
N LYS A 84 -11.69 5.13 34.62
CA LYS A 84 -11.64 3.68 34.33
C LYS A 84 -11.74 2.85 35.60
N ARG A 85 -10.99 3.18 36.64
CA ARG A 85 -11.03 2.48 37.95
C ARG A 85 -12.40 2.59 38.62
N LEU A 86 -13.02 3.78 38.60
CA LEU A 86 -14.36 4.00 39.15
C LEU A 86 -15.44 3.21 38.41
N ARG A 87 -15.36 3.10 37.07
CA ARG A 87 -16.29 2.26 36.29
C ARG A 87 -16.21 0.79 36.69
N VAL A 88 -15.01 0.26 36.89
CA VAL A 88 -14.81 -1.11 37.38
C VAL A 88 -15.43 -1.27 38.77
N LEU A 89 -15.14 -0.36 39.69
CA LEU A 89 -15.69 -0.39 41.05
C LEU A 89 -17.24 -0.34 41.06
N VAL A 90 -17.84 0.50 40.21
CA VAL A 90 -19.31 0.56 40.08
C VAL A 90 -19.87 -0.77 39.58
N ALA A 91 -19.24 -1.40 38.59
CA ALA A 91 -19.67 -2.69 38.06
C ALA A 91 -19.58 -3.81 39.10
N GLU A 92 -18.47 -3.88 39.84
CA GLU A 92 -18.26 -4.85 40.91
C GLU A 92 -19.26 -4.64 42.06
N ALA A 93 -19.40 -3.41 42.55
CA ALA A 93 -20.33 -3.10 43.63
C ALA A 93 -21.81 -3.33 43.23
N THR A 94 -22.17 -3.10 41.97
CA THR A 94 -23.51 -3.43 41.45
C THR A 94 -23.73 -4.95 41.43
N THR A 95 -22.71 -5.73 41.09
CA THR A 95 -22.77 -7.20 41.11
C THR A 95 -22.96 -7.71 42.54
N VAL A 96 -22.23 -7.15 43.51
CA VAL A 96 -22.39 -7.49 44.94
C VAL A 96 -23.78 -7.08 45.45
N PHE A 97 -24.27 -5.89 45.10
CA PHE A 97 -25.60 -5.41 45.48
C PHE A 97 -26.71 -6.34 44.98
N THR A 98 -26.69 -6.69 43.70
CA THR A 98 -27.68 -7.58 43.09
C THR A 98 -27.58 -9.00 43.64
N GLY A 99 -26.37 -9.54 43.79
CA GLY A 99 -26.12 -10.84 44.42
C GLY A 99 -26.66 -10.90 45.85
N ALA A 100 -26.37 -9.89 46.68
CA ALA A 100 -26.86 -9.78 48.04
C ALA A 100 -28.39 -9.66 48.11
N GLY A 101 -29.02 -8.93 47.18
CA GLY A 101 -30.47 -8.88 47.04
C GLY A 101 -31.09 -10.25 46.77
N THR A 102 -30.54 -11.00 45.80
CA THR A 102 -31.01 -12.36 45.49
C THR A 102 -30.78 -13.35 46.63
N LEU A 103 -29.68 -13.22 47.36
CA LEU A 103 -29.40 -14.05 48.53
C LEU A 103 -30.38 -13.76 49.65
N ARG A 104 -30.70 -12.48 49.91
CA ARG A 104 -31.70 -12.08 50.91
C ARG A 104 -33.07 -12.69 50.61
N GLU A 105 -33.48 -12.72 49.34
CA GLU A 105 -34.77 -13.29 48.92
C GLU A 105 -34.84 -14.82 49.03
N ARG A 106 -33.70 -15.51 48.87
CA ARG A 106 -33.63 -16.98 48.80
C ARG A 106 -33.10 -17.64 50.07
N ALA A 107 -32.43 -16.90 50.94
CA ALA A 107 -31.80 -17.45 52.13
C ALA A 107 -32.86 -17.97 53.11
N PHE A 108 -32.67 -19.20 53.56
CA PHE A 108 -33.56 -19.86 54.52
C PHE A 108 -33.33 -19.36 55.96
N LEU A 109 -32.08 -19.04 56.31
CA LEU A 109 -31.70 -18.62 57.66
C LEU A 109 -31.84 -17.10 57.83
N PRO A 110 -32.50 -16.61 58.92
CA PRO A 110 -32.63 -15.19 59.20
C PRO A 110 -31.29 -14.44 59.33
N GLU A 111 -30.25 -15.09 59.84
CA GLU A 111 -28.90 -14.51 59.94
C GLU A 111 -28.28 -14.28 58.57
N SER A 112 -28.48 -15.20 57.62
CA SER A 112 -28.01 -15.03 56.25
C SER A 112 -28.79 -13.94 55.51
N GLN A 113 -30.07 -13.76 55.82
CA GLN A 113 -30.88 -12.66 55.28
C GLN A 113 -30.39 -11.30 55.79
N SER A 114 -30.11 -11.18 57.10
CA SER A 114 -29.64 -9.91 57.68
C SER A 114 -28.22 -9.55 57.23
N GLN A 115 -27.32 -10.53 57.10
CA GLN A 115 -25.98 -10.30 56.53
C GLN A 115 -26.06 -9.89 55.06
N ALA A 116 -26.92 -10.54 54.27
CA ALA A 116 -27.15 -10.15 52.88
C ALA A 116 -27.72 -8.72 52.77
N GLU A 117 -28.60 -8.31 53.68
CA GLU A 117 -29.11 -6.94 53.74
C GLU A 117 -28.03 -5.91 54.08
N GLN A 118 -27.12 -6.22 55.02
CA GLN A 118 -25.98 -5.37 55.34
C GLN A 118 -25.03 -5.21 54.14
N LEU A 119 -24.74 -6.32 53.44
CA LEU A 119 -23.92 -6.30 52.23
C LEU A 119 -24.57 -5.51 51.10
N ALA A 120 -25.88 -5.66 50.88
CA ALA A 120 -26.62 -4.88 49.90
C ALA A 120 -26.58 -3.38 50.24
N THR A 121 -26.77 -3.01 51.51
CA THR A 121 -26.74 -1.61 51.94
C THR A 121 -25.35 -0.99 51.73
N GLY A 122 -24.28 -1.72 52.12
CA GLY A 122 -22.91 -1.28 51.90
C GLY A 122 -22.56 -1.14 50.42
N ALA A 123 -22.93 -2.12 49.60
CA ALA A 123 -22.70 -2.10 48.16
C ALA A 123 -23.45 -0.96 47.46
N ALA A 124 -24.71 -0.68 47.86
CA ALA A 124 -25.49 0.44 47.34
C ALA A 124 -24.84 1.81 47.65
N ALA A 125 -24.30 1.96 48.87
CA ALA A 125 -23.57 3.18 49.24
C ALA A 125 -22.31 3.36 48.39
N VAL A 126 -21.52 2.30 48.18
CA VAL A 126 -20.33 2.33 47.32
C VAL A 126 -20.68 2.66 45.89
N VAL A 127 -21.73 2.05 45.32
CA VAL A 127 -22.21 2.38 43.96
C VAL A 127 -22.55 3.86 43.85
N THR A 128 -23.27 4.41 44.82
CA THR A 128 -23.70 5.81 44.82
C THR A 128 -22.50 6.76 44.88
N ILE A 129 -21.56 6.52 45.80
CA ILE A 129 -20.35 7.33 45.95
C ILE A 129 -19.48 7.25 44.69
N ALA A 130 -19.25 6.04 44.16
CA ALA A 130 -18.43 5.83 42.99
C ALA A 130 -19.03 6.44 41.72
N ARG A 131 -20.37 6.41 41.56
CA ARG A 131 -21.06 7.09 40.46
C ARG A 131 -20.95 8.61 40.56
N ASN A 132 -21.23 9.19 41.72
CA ASN A 132 -21.10 10.64 41.92
C ASN A 132 -19.66 11.10 41.65
N ARG A 133 -18.67 10.31 42.08
CA ARG A 133 -17.26 10.60 41.80
C ARG A 133 -16.92 10.45 40.33
N LEU A 134 -17.45 9.43 39.66
CA LEU A 134 -17.26 9.22 38.22
C LEU A 134 -17.85 10.41 37.44
N GLU A 135 -19.06 10.86 37.77
CA GLU A 135 -19.70 12.03 37.16
C GLU A 135 -18.84 13.28 37.33
N ALA A 136 -18.34 13.54 38.54
CA ALA A 136 -17.46 14.67 38.82
C ALA A 136 -16.16 14.61 38.00
N VAL A 137 -15.52 13.43 37.90
CA VAL A 137 -14.29 13.23 37.11
C VAL A 137 -14.59 13.41 35.62
N THR A 138 -15.69 12.89 35.11
CA THR A 138 -16.07 13.06 33.70
C THR A 138 -16.40 14.50 33.35
N ALA A 139 -17.02 15.26 34.27
CA ALA A 139 -17.25 16.69 34.08
C ALA A 139 -15.93 17.47 34.04
N GLN A 140 -14.98 17.14 34.92
CA GLN A 140 -13.63 17.74 34.89
C GLN A 140 -12.91 17.43 33.58
N MET A 141 -13.00 16.19 33.08
CA MET A 141 -12.42 15.83 31.78
C MET A 141 -13.04 16.62 30.63
N ALA A 142 -14.37 16.79 30.61
CA ALA A 142 -15.06 17.56 29.57
C ALA A 142 -14.59 19.03 29.51
N VAL A 143 -14.40 19.67 30.67
CA VAL A 143 -13.86 21.04 30.76
C VAL A 143 -12.44 21.12 30.21
N LEU A 144 -11.61 20.09 30.43
CA LEU A 144 -10.26 20.06 29.88
C LEU A 144 -10.24 19.80 28.36
N GLU A 145 -11.17 18.98 27.85
CA GLU A 145 -11.30 18.69 26.41
C GLU A 145 -11.73 19.92 25.59
N GLU A 146 -12.43 20.88 26.19
CA GLU A 146 -12.78 22.16 25.55
C GLU A 146 -11.56 23.05 25.26
N ARG A 147 -10.38 22.75 25.85
CA ARG A 147 -9.17 23.54 25.58
C ARG A 147 -8.50 23.10 24.27
N ASP A 148 -8.25 24.08 23.40
CA ASP A 148 -7.62 23.88 22.09
C ASP A 148 -6.19 23.29 22.18
N ASP A 149 -5.44 23.66 23.22
CA ASP A 149 -4.06 23.21 23.46
C ASP A 149 -3.99 21.68 23.71
N LEU A 150 -4.88 21.14 24.55
CA LEU A 150 -5.01 19.71 24.80
C LEU A 150 -5.46 18.95 23.56
N SER A 151 -6.45 19.47 22.84
CA SER A 151 -6.96 18.87 21.60
C SER A 151 -5.87 18.74 20.54
N ARG A 152 -5.00 19.76 20.40
CA ARG A 152 -3.84 19.71 19.50
C ARG A 152 -2.83 18.64 19.93
N LEU A 153 -2.44 18.60 21.21
CA LEU A 153 -1.49 17.59 21.70
C LEU A 153 -2.02 16.16 21.56
N LEU A 154 -3.32 15.93 21.78
CA LEU A 154 -3.95 14.63 21.55
C LEU A 154 -4.01 14.26 20.06
N ALA A 155 -4.19 15.23 19.16
CA ALA A 155 -4.12 15.02 17.73
C ALA A 155 -2.69 14.69 17.27
N GLU A 156 -1.68 15.40 17.77
CA GLU A 156 -0.26 15.10 17.53
C GLU A 156 0.09 13.68 17.99
N GLY A 157 -0.31 13.31 19.21
CA GLY A 157 -0.08 11.96 19.73
C GLY A 157 -0.73 10.88 18.88
N ARG A 158 -1.97 11.11 18.40
CA ARG A 158 -2.65 10.19 17.48
C ARG A 158 -1.94 10.09 16.12
N ALA A 159 -1.43 11.20 15.60
CA ALA A 159 -0.70 11.21 14.33
C ALA A 159 0.61 10.42 14.44
N VAL A 160 1.38 10.61 15.51
CA VAL A 160 2.63 9.86 15.78
C VAL A 160 2.36 8.37 15.95
N GLU A 161 1.31 8.02 16.69
CA GLU A 161 0.94 6.62 16.88
C GLU A 161 0.46 5.99 15.56
N GLU A 162 -0.29 6.74 14.74
CA GLU A 162 -0.71 6.28 13.42
C GLU A 162 0.48 6.06 12.48
N THR A 163 1.47 6.96 12.48
CA THR A 163 2.69 6.76 11.68
C THR A 163 3.45 5.52 12.14
N ARG A 164 3.59 5.32 13.45
CA ARG A 164 4.22 4.11 14.01
C ARG A 164 3.46 2.85 13.61
N GLN A 165 2.14 2.84 13.73
CA GLN A 165 1.34 1.68 13.33
C GLN A 165 1.43 1.40 11.83
N ARG A 166 1.52 2.43 10.99
CA ARG A 166 1.74 2.27 9.54
C ARG A 166 3.11 1.64 9.26
N GLU A 167 4.15 2.08 9.95
CA GLU A 167 5.49 1.49 9.87
C GLU A 167 5.49 0.03 10.33
N GLU A 168 4.90 -0.28 11.48
CA GLU A 168 4.79 -1.65 12.00
C GLU A 168 4.02 -2.57 11.04
N ARG A 169 2.91 -2.10 10.45
CA ARG A 169 2.16 -2.85 9.43
C ARG A 169 3.00 -3.10 8.18
N ALA A 170 3.78 -2.12 7.74
CA ALA A 170 4.63 -2.26 6.58
C ALA A 170 5.80 -3.24 6.84
N LEU A 171 6.40 -3.21 8.02
CA LEU A 171 7.41 -4.19 8.43
C LEU A 171 6.83 -5.62 8.47
N ALA A 172 5.65 -5.80 9.08
CA ALA A 172 4.96 -7.08 9.09
C ALA A 172 4.62 -7.58 7.67
N ALA A 173 4.34 -6.67 6.73
CA ALA A 173 4.11 -7.01 5.34
C ALA A 173 5.40 -7.46 4.63
N ILE A 174 6.54 -6.84 4.94
CA ILE A 174 7.86 -7.27 4.44
C ILE A 174 8.14 -8.70 4.91
N GLU A 175 8.00 -8.98 6.20
CA GLU A 175 8.22 -10.33 6.74
C GLU A 175 7.33 -11.38 6.06
N ARG A 176 6.04 -11.08 5.89
CA ARG A 176 5.10 -11.97 5.17
C ARG A 176 5.50 -12.16 3.70
N ALA A 177 5.96 -11.11 3.03
CA ALA A 177 6.40 -11.20 1.64
C ALA A 177 7.67 -12.06 1.51
N GLU A 178 8.58 -12.00 2.47
CA GLU A 178 9.77 -12.85 2.52
C GLU A 178 9.42 -14.33 2.73
N VAL A 179 8.45 -14.62 3.60
CA VAL A 179 7.90 -15.98 3.77
C VAL A 179 7.27 -16.49 2.48
N LEU A 180 6.44 -15.68 1.82
CA LEU A 180 5.86 -16.06 0.52
C LEU A 180 6.96 -16.28 -0.55
N ALA A 181 8.02 -15.47 -0.53
CA ALA A 181 9.12 -15.62 -1.45
C ALA A 181 9.94 -16.90 -1.19
N SER A 182 10.12 -17.30 0.06
CA SER A 182 10.80 -18.56 0.41
C SER A 182 9.95 -19.78 0.04
N GLU A 183 8.63 -19.67 0.05
CA GLU A 183 7.69 -20.67 -0.47
C GLU A 183 7.55 -20.67 -2.01
N HIS A 184 8.43 -19.95 -2.73
CA HIS A 184 8.38 -19.77 -4.19
C HIS A 184 7.12 -19.07 -4.74
N LYS A 185 6.30 -18.44 -3.89
CA LYS A 185 5.11 -17.65 -4.27
C LYS A 185 5.47 -16.20 -4.58
N LEU A 186 6.41 -16.00 -5.49
CA LEU A 186 7.01 -14.68 -5.77
C LEU A 186 5.99 -13.64 -6.28
N ASN A 187 5.00 -14.05 -7.09
CA ASN A 187 3.96 -13.14 -7.58
C ASN A 187 3.02 -12.65 -6.46
N GLU A 188 2.73 -13.50 -5.48
CA GLU A 188 1.89 -13.13 -4.33
C GLU A 188 2.63 -12.16 -3.41
N ALA A 189 3.92 -12.41 -3.19
CA ALA A 189 4.81 -11.52 -2.44
C ALA A 189 4.89 -10.12 -3.10
N LEU A 190 5.07 -10.06 -4.43
CA LEU A 190 5.11 -8.80 -5.17
C LEU A 190 3.76 -8.06 -5.13
N ARG A 191 2.63 -8.78 -5.18
CA ARG A 191 1.31 -8.17 -5.07
C ARG A 191 1.09 -7.55 -3.69
N LEU A 192 1.50 -8.24 -2.61
CA LEU A 192 1.41 -7.76 -1.24
C LEU A 192 2.27 -6.51 -1.03
N LEU A 193 3.54 -6.54 -1.45
CA LEU A 193 4.42 -5.38 -1.32
C LEU A 193 3.98 -4.22 -2.24
N GLY A 194 3.41 -4.52 -3.41
CA GLY A 194 2.92 -3.52 -4.34
C GLY A 194 1.75 -2.69 -3.81
N SER A 195 0.87 -3.25 -2.95
CA SER A 195 -0.16 -2.44 -2.27
C SER A 195 0.44 -1.52 -1.22
N HIS A 196 1.38 -2.03 -0.42
CA HIS A 196 2.02 -1.24 0.63
C HIS A 196 2.96 -0.15 0.10
N LEU A 197 3.58 -0.35 -1.07
CA LEU A 197 4.39 0.66 -1.73
C LEU A 197 3.54 1.85 -2.23
N LYS A 198 2.29 1.60 -2.66
CA LYS A 198 1.34 2.66 -3.03
C LYS A 198 0.87 3.46 -1.82
N GLU A 199 0.64 2.78 -0.71
CA GLU A 199 0.22 3.40 0.56
C GLU A 199 1.38 4.17 1.22
N ASN A 200 2.62 3.70 1.05
CA ASN A 200 3.81 4.23 1.72
C ASN A 200 4.98 4.43 0.73
N PRO A 201 4.89 5.42 -0.19
CA PRO A 201 5.91 5.63 -1.23
C PRO A 201 7.28 6.03 -0.66
N ASN A 202 7.31 6.65 0.52
CA ASN A 202 8.53 7.15 1.16
C ASN A 202 9.23 6.12 2.06
N MET A 203 8.79 4.85 2.07
CA MET A 203 9.38 3.82 2.92
C MET A 203 10.43 2.98 2.15
N PRO A 204 11.73 3.24 2.32
CA PRO A 204 12.77 2.61 1.51
C PRO A 204 12.89 1.10 1.74
N ALA A 205 12.53 0.61 2.94
CA ALA A 205 12.57 -0.81 3.26
C ALA A 205 11.60 -1.64 2.38
N VAL A 206 10.38 -1.13 2.16
CA VAL A 206 9.37 -1.79 1.32
C VAL A 206 9.83 -1.83 -0.14
N ALA A 207 10.36 -0.71 -0.64
CA ALA A 207 10.90 -0.62 -2.00
C ALA A 207 12.07 -1.58 -2.22
N SER A 208 13.02 -1.63 -1.28
CA SER A 208 14.19 -2.51 -1.34
C SER A 208 13.80 -3.99 -1.33
N SER A 209 12.86 -4.38 -0.47
CA SER A 209 12.34 -5.76 -0.43
C SER A 209 11.61 -6.12 -1.73
N TYR A 210 10.76 -5.21 -2.23
CA TYR A 210 10.07 -5.38 -3.51
C TYR A 210 11.05 -5.62 -4.67
N ASP A 211 12.08 -4.78 -4.80
CA ASP A 211 13.09 -4.91 -5.87
C ASP A 211 13.90 -6.20 -5.74
N THR A 212 14.17 -6.64 -4.52
CA THR A 212 14.88 -7.90 -4.27
C THR A 212 14.04 -9.10 -4.71
N ILE A 213 12.76 -9.15 -4.34
CA ILE A 213 11.84 -10.20 -4.75
C ILE A 213 11.58 -10.14 -6.26
N ALA A 214 11.47 -8.93 -6.84
CA ALA A 214 11.26 -8.74 -8.27
C ALA A 214 12.45 -9.28 -9.09
N ARG A 215 13.69 -9.01 -8.63
CA ARG A 215 14.89 -9.58 -9.24
C ARG A 215 14.91 -11.10 -9.16
N ARG A 216 14.55 -11.68 -8.01
CA ARG A 216 14.43 -13.14 -7.86
C ARG A 216 13.38 -13.74 -8.80
N ALA A 217 12.20 -13.12 -8.90
CA ALA A 217 11.13 -13.53 -9.81
C ALA A 217 11.58 -13.49 -11.27
N HIS A 218 12.28 -12.42 -11.65
CA HIS A 218 12.84 -12.29 -12.99
C HIS A 218 13.89 -13.37 -13.29
N ALA A 219 14.77 -13.68 -12.34
CA ALA A 219 15.77 -14.73 -12.48
C ALA A 219 15.14 -16.12 -12.65
N VAL A 220 14.13 -16.46 -11.83
CA VAL A 220 13.38 -17.73 -11.96
C VAL A 220 12.71 -17.83 -13.32
N LYS A 221 11.99 -16.79 -13.75
CA LYS A 221 11.36 -16.74 -15.08
C LYS A 221 12.37 -16.90 -16.21
N THR A 222 13.55 -16.29 -16.09
CA THR A 222 14.62 -16.39 -17.08
C THR A 222 15.13 -17.83 -17.18
N LEU A 223 15.37 -18.49 -16.05
CA LEU A 223 15.78 -19.90 -16.01
C LEU A 223 14.72 -20.83 -16.61
N GLU A 224 13.44 -20.59 -16.37
CA GLU A 224 12.35 -21.36 -16.98
C GLU A 224 12.34 -21.22 -18.51
N VAL A 225 12.51 -20.00 -19.02
CA VAL A 225 12.60 -19.74 -20.47
C VAL A 225 13.83 -20.41 -21.07
N GLU A 226 14.98 -20.35 -20.41
CA GLU A 226 16.21 -21.02 -20.87
C GLU A 226 16.07 -22.55 -20.87
N ARG A 227 15.43 -23.13 -19.86
CA ARG A 227 15.11 -24.57 -19.81
C ARG A 227 14.18 -24.98 -20.94
N ALA A 228 13.11 -24.22 -21.17
CA ALA A 228 12.18 -24.47 -22.27
C ALA A 228 12.87 -24.34 -23.64
N LEU A 229 13.78 -23.38 -23.80
CA LEU A 229 14.60 -23.24 -25.00
C LEU A 229 15.52 -24.44 -25.21
N ALA A 230 16.19 -24.91 -24.15
CA ALA A 230 17.04 -26.09 -24.22
C ALA A 230 16.25 -27.36 -24.57
N GLU A 231 15.06 -27.53 -23.99
CA GLU A 231 14.15 -28.64 -24.31
C GLU A 231 13.66 -28.56 -25.76
N ALA A 232 13.18 -27.39 -26.19
CA ALA A 232 12.75 -27.18 -27.56
C ALA A 232 13.89 -27.46 -28.55
N ARG A 233 15.13 -27.08 -28.24
CA ARG A 233 16.32 -27.41 -29.05
C ARG A 233 16.61 -28.93 -29.12
N ARG A 234 16.16 -29.74 -28.17
CA ARG A 234 16.25 -31.21 -28.25
C ARG A 234 15.12 -31.80 -29.09
N LEU A 235 13.90 -31.26 -28.91
CA LEU A 235 12.69 -31.74 -29.57
C LEU A 235 12.60 -31.30 -31.04
N HIS A 236 13.17 -30.15 -31.41
CA HIS A 236 12.89 -29.49 -32.69
C HIS A 236 13.13 -30.37 -33.91
N ARG A 237 14.00 -31.40 -33.83
CA ARG A 237 14.31 -32.34 -34.92
C ARG A 237 13.28 -33.46 -35.04
N ARG A 238 12.76 -33.98 -33.93
CA ARG A 238 11.88 -35.15 -33.87
C ARG A 238 10.41 -34.76 -33.76
N GLU A 239 10.11 -33.74 -32.97
CA GLU A 239 8.75 -33.27 -32.66
C GLU A 239 8.69 -31.74 -32.85
N PRO A 240 8.68 -31.22 -34.10
CA PRO A 240 8.65 -29.79 -34.36
C PRO A 240 7.38 -29.11 -33.85
N THR A 241 6.23 -29.80 -33.85
CA THR A 241 4.96 -29.27 -33.32
C THR A 241 5.06 -28.98 -31.82
N ARG A 242 5.54 -29.96 -31.05
CA ARG A 242 5.71 -29.82 -29.60
C ARG A 242 6.73 -28.74 -29.24
N ALA A 243 7.82 -28.63 -30.00
CA ALA A 243 8.79 -27.55 -29.81
C ALA A 243 8.17 -26.16 -30.06
N ALA A 244 7.31 -26.02 -31.08
CA ALA A 244 6.59 -24.78 -31.35
C ALA A 244 5.56 -24.43 -30.27
N GLU A 245 4.87 -25.43 -29.71
CA GLU A 245 3.91 -25.26 -28.62
C GLU A 245 4.58 -24.83 -27.30
N VAL A 246 5.64 -25.53 -26.89
CA VAL A 246 6.38 -25.23 -25.65
C VAL A 246 6.91 -23.79 -25.67
N LEU A 247 7.50 -23.36 -26.79
CA LEU A 247 8.01 -22.00 -26.92
C LEU A 247 6.90 -20.96 -27.10
N GLY A 248 5.79 -21.32 -27.76
CA GLY A 248 4.65 -20.43 -27.96
C GLY A 248 3.89 -20.10 -26.67
N ALA A 249 3.95 -21.00 -25.68
CA ALA A 249 3.33 -20.81 -24.36
C ALA A 249 4.12 -19.88 -23.42
N LEU A 250 5.38 -19.55 -23.76
CA LEU A 250 6.23 -18.73 -22.89
C LEU A 250 5.81 -17.26 -22.87
N ASP A 251 5.78 -16.69 -21.68
CA ASP A 251 5.67 -15.24 -21.51
C ASP A 251 7.05 -14.58 -21.65
N LEU A 252 7.30 -13.97 -22.80
CA LEU A 252 8.55 -13.28 -23.12
C LEU A 252 8.58 -11.81 -22.65
N ALA A 253 7.55 -11.34 -21.92
CA ALA A 253 7.51 -9.98 -21.43
C ALA A 253 8.70 -9.69 -20.49
N ARG A 254 9.38 -8.55 -20.77
CA ARG A 254 10.54 -8.04 -20.02
C ARG A 254 11.75 -8.97 -20.00
N MET A 255 11.85 -9.94 -20.91
CA MET A 255 13.03 -10.81 -21.03
C MET A 255 14.20 -10.12 -21.75
N PRO A 256 15.46 -10.53 -21.51
CA PRO A 256 16.62 -10.02 -22.25
C PRO A 256 16.47 -10.21 -23.75
N ALA A 257 16.79 -9.18 -24.54
CA ALA A 257 16.57 -9.17 -25.99
C ALA A 257 17.28 -10.33 -26.72
N VAL A 258 18.46 -10.72 -26.23
CA VAL A 258 19.22 -11.87 -26.77
C VAL A 258 18.44 -13.17 -26.59
N LEU A 259 17.90 -13.42 -25.39
CA LEU A 259 17.11 -14.61 -25.09
C LEU A 259 15.81 -14.64 -25.91
N VAL A 260 15.13 -13.49 -26.03
CA VAL A 260 13.92 -13.35 -26.85
C VAL A 260 14.21 -13.70 -28.31
N ARG A 261 15.33 -13.22 -28.86
CA ARG A 261 15.75 -13.51 -30.23
C ARG A 261 16.03 -15.01 -30.42
N ASP A 262 16.72 -15.63 -29.48
CA ASP A 262 17.07 -17.05 -29.54
C ASP A 262 15.83 -17.96 -29.45
N VAL A 263 14.90 -17.64 -28.54
CA VAL A 263 13.61 -18.32 -28.42
C VAL A 263 12.81 -18.17 -29.70
N TYR A 264 12.67 -16.94 -30.20
CA TYR A 264 11.91 -16.65 -31.41
C TYR A 264 12.49 -17.35 -32.63
N GLY A 265 13.83 -17.35 -32.79
CA GLY A 265 14.52 -18.05 -33.86
C GLY A 265 14.28 -19.56 -33.79
N CYS A 266 14.43 -20.16 -32.61
CA CYS A 266 14.18 -21.60 -32.41
C CYS A 266 12.71 -21.97 -32.72
N TRP A 267 11.76 -21.15 -32.27
CA TRP A 267 10.34 -21.32 -32.54
C TRP A 267 10.03 -21.24 -34.04
N LEU A 268 10.59 -20.25 -34.75
CA LEU A 268 10.39 -20.09 -36.19
C LEU A 268 10.99 -21.27 -36.97
N HIS A 269 12.17 -21.74 -36.57
CA HIS A 269 12.79 -22.93 -37.16
C HIS A 269 11.95 -24.20 -36.93
N ALA A 270 11.35 -24.36 -35.75
CA ALA A 270 10.41 -25.45 -35.50
C ALA A 270 9.18 -25.35 -36.41
N CYS A 271 8.61 -24.14 -36.57
CA CYS A 271 7.46 -23.92 -37.44
C CYS A 271 7.74 -24.20 -38.93
N ARG A 272 8.92 -23.83 -39.44
CA ARG A 272 9.34 -24.15 -40.82
C ARG A 272 9.40 -25.65 -41.09
N ARG A 273 9.78 -26.44 -40.08
CA ARG A 273 9.86 -27.91 -40.19
C ARG A 273 8.49 -28.62 -40.14
N LEU A 274 7.40 -27.89 -39.90
CA LEU A 274 6.05 -28.45 -39.93
C LEU A 274 5.58 -28.78 -41.35
N GLY A 275 6.25 -28.29 -42.40
CA GLY A 275 5.90 -28.58 -43.79
C GLY A 275 4.52 -28.04 -44.19
N LEU A 276 4.11 -26.92 -43.60
CA LEU A 276 2.80 -26.31 -43.86
C LEU A 276 2.77 -25.68 -45.26
N VAL A 277 1.82 -26.10 -46.08
CA VAL A 277 1.62 -25.59 -47.45
C VAL A 277 1.05 -24.18 -47.41
N ASP A 278 1.58 -23.28 -48.24
CA ASP A 278 1.17 -21.86 -48.36
C ASP A 278 1.14 -21.10 -47.03
N ALA A 279 1.97 -21.52 -46.07
CA ALA A 279 2.02 -20.90 -44.76
C ALA A 279 2.63 -19.49 -44.84
N VAL A 280 2.09 -18.60 -44.02
CA VAL A 280 2.49 -17.21 -43.90
C VAL A 280 2.94 -16.93 -42.47
N HIS A 281 4.09 -16.29 -42.35
CA HIS A 281 4.63 -15.76 -41.11
C HIS A 281 4.27 -14.27 -40.96
N TYR A 282 3.64 -13.93 -39.84
CA TYR A 282 3.34 -12.55 -39.44
C TYR A 282 4.16 -12.18 -38.21
N SER A 283 4.83 -11.02 -38.24
CA SER A 283 5.72 -10.56 -37.17
C SER A 283 5.49 -9.08 -36.86
N PRO A 284 4.62 -8.75 -35.88
CA PRO A 284 4.30 -7.36 -35.55
C PRO A 284 5.40 -6.64 -34.74
N GLY A 285 6.37 -7.36 -34.18
CA GLY A 285 7.44 -6.76 -33.38
C GLY A 285 8.43 -7.81 -32.85
N ALA A 286 9.47 -7.35 -32.16
CA ALA A 286 10.50 -8.23 -31.61
C ALA A 286 9.90 -9.27 -30.65
N GLY A 287 10.21 -10.55 -30.88
CA GLY A 287 9.72 -11.66 -30.05
C GLY A 287 8.23 -11.97 -30.17
N ARG A 288 7.53 -11.37 -31.14
CA ARG A 288 6.10 -11.60 -31.38
C ARG A 288 5.91 -12.09 -32.80
N GLY A 289 5.17 -13.18 -32.96
CA GLY A 289 4.87 -13.69 -34.29
C GLY A 289 3.78 -14.74 -34.30
N ALA A 290 3.23 -14.96 -35.49
CA ALA A 290 2.26 -16.00 -35.75
C ALA A 290 2.55 -16.67 -37.09
N VAL A 291 2.32 -17.97 -37.15
CA VAL A 291 2.31 -18.75 -38.40
C VAL A 291 0.87 -19.10 -38.70
N LEU A 292 0.44 -18.76 -39.91
CA LEU A 292 -0.93 -18.96 -40.38
C LEU A 292 -0.94 -19.76 -41.67
N VAL A 293 -1.99 -20.53 -41.90
CA VAL A 293 -2.24 -21.27 -43.15
C VAL A 293 -3.55 -20.82 -43.79
N PRO A 294 -3.69 -20.88 -45.12
CA PRO A 294 -4.95 -20.61 -45.77
C PRO A 294 -6.03 -21.57 -45.32
N ASP A 295 -7.21 -21.00 -45.08
CA ASP A 295 -8.45 -21.69 -44.77
C ASP A 295 -9.44 -21.48 -45.93
N ASN A 296 -10.41 -22.39 -46.07
CA ASN A 296 -11.28 -22.52 -47.24
C ASN A 296 -12.07 -21.23 -47.63
N ASN A 297 -12.14 -20.25 -46.72
CA ASN A 297 -12.90 -19.01 -46.86
C ASN A 297 -12.03 -17.77 -47.15
N SER A 298 -10.90 -17.92 -47.83
CA SER A 298 -9.95 -16.81 -48.10
C SER A 298 -9.46 -16.10 -46.82
N ARG A 299 -9.43 -16.84 -45.70
CA ARG A 299 -8.94 -16.41 -44.39
C ARG A 299 -7.68 -17.17 -44.04
N LEU A 300 -6.89 -16.61 -43.13
CA LEU A 300 -5.68 -17.24 -42.60
C LEU A 300 -5.95 -17.74 -41.18
N LYS A 301 -5.77 -19.04 -40.95
CA LYS A 301 -5.95 -19.71 -39.67
C LYS A 301 -4.62 -19.80 -38.93
N VAL A 302 -4.57 -19.33 -37.69
CA VAL A 302 -3.37 -19.44 -36.84
C VAL A 302 -3.09 -20.90 -36.53
N VAL A 303 -1.87 -21.35 -36.79
CA VAL A 303 -1.35 -22.68 -36.41
C VAL A 303 -0.51 -22.57 -35.15
N ALA A 304 0.38 -21.59 -35.10
CA ALA A 304 1.23 -21.33 -33.95
C ALA A 304 1.38 -19.82 -33.74
N ALA A 305 1.53 -19.39 -32.49
CA ALA A 305 1.80 -18.01 -32.14
C ALA A 305 2.77 -17.94 -30.95
N ILE A 306 3.52 -16.85 -30.88
CA ILE A 306 4.44 -16.54 -29.78
C ILE A 306 4.34 -15.06 -29.45
N GLY A 307 4.29 -14.72 -28.14
CA GLY A 307 4.17 -13.34 -27.67
C GLY A 307 2.87 -12.62 -28.05
N LEU A 308 1.84 -13.37 -28.48
CA LEU A 308 0.53 -12.88 -28.90
C LEU A 308 -0.59 -13.60 -28.12
N PRO A 309 -0.87 -13.22 -26.86
CA PRO A 309 -1.73 -14.00 -25.96
C PRO A 309 -3.18 -14.18 -26.43
N SER A 310 -3.68 -13.30 -27.30
CA SER A 310 -5.02 -13.40 -27.90
C SER A 310 -5.06 -14.23 -29.19
N TRP A 311 -3.91 -14.64 -29.74
CA TRP A 311 -3.79 -15.35 -31.01
C TRP A 311 -3.59 -16.84 -30.74
N ARG A 312 -4.70 -17.53 -30.46
CA ARG A 312 -4.69 -18.97 -30.21
C ARG A 312 -4.76 -19.76 -31.53
N PRO A 313 -4.18 -20.98 -31.58
CA PRO A 313 -4.37 -21.88 -32.70
C PRO A 313 -5.86 -22.06 -33.04
N GLY A 314 -6.18 -22.04 -34.32
CA GLY A 314 -7.55 -22.13 -34.82
C GLY A 314 -8.27 -20.80 -35.06
N ARG A 315 -7.72 -19.67 -34.57
CA ARG A 315 -8.30 -18.35 -34.82
C ARG A 315 -8.05 -17.91 -36.27
N CYS A 316 -9.08 -17.41 -36.96
CA CYS A 316 -8.97 -17.00 -38.36
C CYS A 316 -8.94 -15.46 -38.51
N PHE A 317 -8.11 -14.96 -39.43
CA PHE A 317 -7.96 -13.54 -39.73
C PHE A 317 -8.16 -13.28 -41.23
N ALA A 318 -8.64 -12.09 -41.59
CA ALA A 318 -8.71 -11.67 -42.99
C ALA A 318 -7.31 -11.32 -43.50
N VAL A 319 -6.98 -11.71 -44.74
CA VAL A 319 -5.65 -11.44 -45.35
C VAL A 319 -5.31 -9.95 -45.32
N LYS A 320 -6.30 -9.09 -45.60
CA LYS A 320 -6.15 -7.62 -45.60
C LYS A 320 -5.75 -7.02 -44.24
N ALA A 321 -6.04 -7.71 -43.13
CA ALA A 321 -5.71 -7.24 -41.78
C ALA A 321 -4.25 -7.53 -41.38
N LEU A 322 -3.56 -8.42 -42.12
CA LEU A 322 -2.21 -8.90 -41.80
C LEU A 322 -1.17 -8.24 -42.70
N LYS A 323 -1.09 -6.90 -42.65
CA LYS A 323 -0.08 -6.14 -43.41
C LYS A 323 1.33 -6.57 -43.01
N GLY A 324 2.17 -6.88 -44.00
CA GLY A 324 3.56 -7.28 -43.80
C GLY A 324 3.80 -8.75 -43.49
N ALA A 325 2.76 -9.60 -43.62
CA ALA A 325 2.92 -11.05 -43.53
C ALA A 325 3.74 -11.58 -44.73
N ARG A 326 4.67 -12.51 -44.48
CA ARG A 326 5.64 -13.03 -45.46
C ARG A 326 5.50 -14.55 -45.60
N PRO A 327 5.82 -15.15 -46.75
CA PRO A 327 5.85 -16.60 -46.88
C PRO A 327 6.75 -17.25 -45.82
N LEU A 328 6.27 -18.34 -45.22
CA LEU A 328 7.06 -19.18 -44.32
C LEU A 328 7.95 -20.10 -45.17
N ALA A 329 9.09 -19.58 -45.62
CA ALA A 329 10.16 -20.36 -46.24
C ALA A 329 11.01 -21.05 -45.18
#